data_AF-A0A0F7QI53-F1
#
_entry.id   AF-A0A0F7QI53-F1
#
_cell.length_a   1.000
_cell.length_b   1.000
_cell.length_c   1.000
_cell.angle_alpha   90.00
_cell.angle_beta   90.00
_cell.angle_gamma   90.00
#
_symmetry.space_group_name_H-M   'P 1'
#
loop_
_entity.id
_entity.type
_entity.pdbx_description
1 polymer ?
#
loop_
_entity_poly.entity_id
_entity_poly.type
_entity_poly.pdbx_seq_one_letter_code
_entity_poly.pdbx_strand_id
1 'polypeptide(L)'
;SCKYDNCCIIDKITRNQCQLCRFKKCISVGMAMDLVLDDSKRVAKRRLIEENRERKKKEEMVKTLHNRPEPTVSEWELIRMVTEAHRHTNAQGPHWKQKRKFLPEDIGQSPAPTSDNDKVDLEAFSEFTKIITPAITRVVDFAKKLP
;
A
#
# COMPACT_ATOMS: atom_id res chain seq x y z
N SER A 1 23.94 36.11 -27.16
CA SER A 1 24.28 36.61 -28.52
C SER A 1 25.21 35.62 -29.21
N CYS A 2 25.20 35.57 -30.55
CA CYS A 2 26.17 34.77 -31.30
C CYS A 2 27.51 35.53 -31.38
N LYS A 3 28.64 34.80 -31.34
CA LYS A 3 29.99 35.36 -31.51
C LYS A 3 30.48 35.38 -32.95
N TYR A 4 29.78 34.68 -33.87
CA TYR A 4 30.18 34.46 -35.26
C TYR A 4 29.01 34.74 -36.22
N ASP A 5 28.51 35.98 -36.20
CA ASP A 5 27.53 36.53 -37.16
C ASP A 5 26.27 35.69 -37.42
N ASN A 6 25.80 34.95 -36.41
CA ASN A 6 24.64 34.05 -36.52
C ASN A 6 24.78 32.89 -37.54
N CYS A 7 26.00 32.58 -38.00
CA CYS A 7 26.27 31.57 -39.04
C CYS A 7 27.01 30.32 -38.54
N CYS A 8 26.99 30.05 -37.23
CA CYS A 8 27.62 28.85 -36.67
C CYS A 8 27.01 27.58 -37.29
N ILE A 9 27.86 26.67 -37.75
CA ILE A 9 27.47 25.31 -38.15
C ILE A 9 27.04 24.56 -36.88
N ILE A 10 25.90 23.84 -36.95
CA ILE A 10 25.33 23.07 -35.84
C ILE A 10 25.30 21.59 -36.23
N ASP A 11 26.25 20.83 -35.68
CA ASP A 11 26.38 19.38 -35.85
C ASP A 11 26.55 18.67 -34.49
N LYS A 12 26.82 17.36 -34.49
CA LYS A 12 26.98 16.55 -33.26
C LYS A 12 28.07 17.08 -32.32
N ILE A 13 29.15 17.63 -32.87
CA ILE A 13 30.33 18.12 -32.16
C ILE A 13 30.13 19.60 -31.77
N THR A 14 29.60 20.42 -32.69
CA THR A 14 29.53 21.88 -32.56
C THR A 14 28.23 22.42 -31.96
N ARG A 15 27.18 21.59 -31.79
CA ARG A 15 25.85 22.03 -31.32
C ARG A 15 25.79 22.81 -30.02
N ASN A 16 26.77 22.66 -29.13
CA ASN A 16 26.81 23.36 -27.84
C ASN A 16 27.64 24.66 -27.88
N GLN A 17 28.34 24.95 -28.98
CA GLN A 17 29.22 26.12 -29.12
C GLN A 17 28.44 27.45 -29.18
N CYS A 18 27.20 27.43 -29.68
CA CYS A 18 26.37 28.63 -29.77
C CYS A 18 24.89 28.31 -29.52
N GLN A 19 24.37 28.77 -28.37
CA GLN A 19 22.95 28.60 -28.02
C GLN A 19 22.00 29.28 -29.00
N LEU A 20 22.36 30.48 -29.51
CA LEU A 20 21.51 31.23 -30.44
C LEU A 20 21.35 30.53 -31.80
N CYS A 21 22.46 30.11 -32.42
CA CYS A 21 22.42 29.39 -33.69
C CYS A 21 21.76 28.02 -33.54
N ARG A 22 21.97 27.33 -32.41
CA ARG A 22 21.26 26.09 -32.08
C ARG A 22 19.75 26.31 -32.01
N PHE A 23 19.32 27.32 -31.27
CA PHE A 23 17.89 27.66 -31.15
C PHE A 23 17.28 28.02 -32.52
N LYS A 24 17.94 28.87 -33.32
CA LYS A 24 17.51 29.19 -34.69
C LYS A 24 17.37 27.94 -35.56
N LYS A 25 18.34 27.02 -35.47
CA LYS A 25 18.27 25.74 -36.19
C LYS A 25 17.08 24.90 -35.73
N CYS A 26 16.82 24.79 -34.42
CA CYS A 26 15.66 24.09 -33.86
C CYS A 26 14.34 24.61 -34.44
N ILE A 27 14.17 25.92 -34.50
CA ILE A 27 12.97 26.53 -35.11
C ILE A 27 12.92 26.27 -36.61
N SER A 28 14.05 26.41 -37.33
CA SER A 28 14.10 26.18 -38.78
C SER A 28 13.76 24.75 -39.20
N VAL A 29 14.00 23.75 -38.32
CA VAL A 29 13.63 22.35 -38.58
C VAL A 29 12.20 22.02 -38.11
N GLY A 30 11.45 23.02 -37.65
CA GLY A 30 10.02 22.89 -37.32
C GLY A 30 9.72 22.58 -35.86
N MET A 31 10.63 22.83 -34.91
CA MET A 31 10.26 22.72 -33.49
C MET A 31 9.25 23.79 -33.10
N ALA A 32 8.08 23.35 -32.62
CA ALA A 32 6.96 24.19 -32.21
C ALA A 32 7.13 24.68 -30.76
N MET A 33 7.34 25.98 -30.56
CA MET A 33 7.56 26.56 -29.22
C MET A 33 6.29 26.64 -28.38
N ASP A 34 5.15 26.81 -29.04
CA ASP A 34 3.81 26.87 -28.45
C ASP A 34 3.40 25.54 -27.79
N LEU A 35 4.01 24.42 -28.19
CA LEU A 35 3.83 23.11 -27.55
C LEU A 35 4.74 22.90 -26.33
N VAL A 36 5.67 23.81 -26.03
CA VAL A 36 6.51 23.73 -24.83
C VAL A 36 5.66 24.13 -23.62
N LEU A 37 5.39 23.16 -22.76
CA LEU A 37 4.63 23.40 -21.53
C LEU A 37 5.45 24.19 -20.53
N ASP A 38 4.85 25.24 -19.99
CA ASP A 38 5.32 25.90 -18.77
C ASP A 38 5.29 24.96 -17.56
N ASP A 39 5.94 25.36 -16.47
CA ASP A 39 6.07 24.53 -15.28
C ASP A 39 4.73 24.16 -14.65
N SER A 40 3.75 25.07 -14.69
CA SER A 40 2.40 24.82 -14.16
C SER A 40 1.70 23.71 -14.96
N LYS A 41 1.68 23.83 -16.30
CA LYS A 41 1.11 22.82 -17.19
C LYS A 41 1.84 21.49 -17.11
N ARG A 42 3.16 21.49 -16.92
CA ARG A 42 3.96 20.27 -16.73
C ARG A 42 3.56 19.55 -15.44
N VAL A 43 3.41 20.27 -14.33
CA VAL A 43 2.97 19.70 -13.05
C VAL A 43 1.54 19.17 -13.15
N ALA A 44 0.62 19.94 -13.76
CA ALA A 44 -0.74 19.50 -13.99
C ALA A 44 -0.81 18.22 -14.83
N LYS A 45 -0.05 18.14 -15.92
CA LYS A 45 0.05 16.94 -16.75
C LYS A 45 0.59 15.73 -15.97
N ARG A 46 1.59 15.92 -15.10
CA ARG A 46 2.11 14.83 -14.24
C ARG A 46 1.06 14.33 -13.26
N ARG A 47 0.32 15.23 -12.61
CA ARG A 47 -0.79 14.85 -11.70
C ARG A 47 -1.87 14.05 -12.43
N LEU A 48 -2.31 14.54 -13.60
CA LEU A 48 -3.31 13.84 -14.43
C LEU A 48 -2.84 12.46 -14.88
N ILE A 49 -1.54 12.28 -15.19
CA ILE A 49 -0.99 10.97 -15.54
C ILE A 49 -1.06 10.02 -14.34
N GLU A 50 -0.70 10.50 -13.15
CA GLU A 50 -0.70 9.69 -11.93
C GLU A 50 -2.13 9.30 -11.51
N GLU A 51 -3.06 10.25 -11.53
CA GLU A 51 -4.48 9.99 -11.27
C GLU A 51 -5.07 8.96 -12.24
N ASN A 52 -4.72 9.05 -13.53
CA ASN A 52 -5.16 8.07 -14.53
C ASN A 52 -4.54 6.69 -14.33
N ARG A 53 -3.29 6.61 -13.85
CA ARG A 53 -2.65 5.33 -13.50
C ARG A 53 -3.34 4.69 -12.30
N GLU A 54 -3.60 5.46 -11.26
CA GLU A 54 -4.31 4.98 -10.07
C GLU A 54 -5.74 4.54 -10.40
N ARG A 55 -6.44 5.29 -11.26
CA ARG A 55 -7.76 4.88 -11.76
C ARG A 55 -7.69 3.57 -12.53
N LYS A 56 -6.76 3.42 -13.48
CA LYS A 56 -6.59 2.16 -14.23
C LYS A 56 -6.27 0.99 -13.30
N LYS A 57 -5.40 1.18 -12.31
CA LYS A 57 -5.06 0.14 -11.33
C LYS A 57 -6.28 -0.30 -10.52
N LYS A 58 -7.14 0.65 -10.11
CA LYS A 58 -8.42 0.35 -9.44
C LYS A 58 -9.39 -0.39 -10.36
N GLU A 59 -9.53 0.06 -11.61
CA GLU A 59 -10.38 -0.60 -12.61
C GLU A 59 -9.92 -2.03 -12.91
N GLU A 60 -8.61 -2.25 -13.05
CA GLU A 60 -8.01 -3.57 -13.22
C GLU A 60 -8.26 -4.46 -12.01
N MET A 61 -8.08 -3.94 -10.79
CA MET A 61 -8.40 -4.68 -9.55
C MET A 61 -9.88 -5.06 -9.48
N VAL A 62 -10.80 -4.18 -9.89
CA VAL A 62 -12.24 -4.52 -9.94
C VAL A 62 -12.51 -5.57 -11.01
N LYS A 63 -11.85 -5.48 -12.17
CA LYS A 63 -11.98 -6.45 -13.26
C LYS A 63 -11.47 -7.83 -12.86
N THR A 64 -10.35 -7.92 -12.14
CA THR A 64 -9.85 -9.20 -11.64
C THR A 64 -10.79 -9.82 -10.62
N LEU A 65 -11.47 -9.02 -9.79
CA LEU A 65 -12.50 -9.51 -8.87
C LEU A 65 -13.73 -10.09 -9.62
N HIS A 66 -14.19 -9.43 -10.69
CA HIS A 66 -15.34 -9.92 -11.47
C HIS A 66 -15.04 -11.21 -12.25
N ASN A 67 -13.80 -11.39 -12.70
CA ASN A 67 -13.38 -12.59 -13.42
C ASN A 67 -12.95 -13.74 -12.49
N ARG A 68 -13.03 -13.54 -11.17
CA ARG A 68 -12.68 -14.59 -10.22
C ARG A 68 -13.74 -15.70 -10.31
N PRO A 69 -13.36 -16.97 -10.52
CA PRO A 69 -14.33 -18.05 -10.52
C PRO A 69 -15.06 -18.10 -9.18
N GLU A 70 -16.38 -18.28 -9.24
CA GLU A 70 -17.18 -18.56 -8.05
C GLU A 70 -16.76 -19.90 -7.45
N PRO A 71 -16.78 -20.06 -6.11
CA PRO A 71 -16.53 -21.35 -5.49
C PRO A 71 -17.52 -22.39 -6.01
N THR A 72 -17.04 -23.61 -6.21
CA THR A 72 -17.87 -24.77 -6.51
C THR A 72 -18.79 -25.11 -5.32
N VAL A 73 -19.79 -25.96 -5.54
CA VAL A 73 -20.71 -26.39 -4.47
C VAL A 73 -19.95 -27.01 -3.29
N SER A 74 -18.92 -27.82 -3.55
CA SER A 74 -18.09 -28.43 -2.51
C SER A 74 -17.26 -27.40 -1.74
N GLU A 75 -16.73 -26.39 -2.44
CA GLU A 75 -15.98 -25.31 -1.79
C GLU A 75 -16.90 -24.42 -0.96
N TRP A 76 -18.11 -24.13 -1.43
CA TRP A 76 -19.11 -23.40 -0.65
C TRP A 76 -19.51 -24.14 0.63
N GLU A 77 -19.66 -25.46 0.54
CA GLU A 77 -19.95 -26.28 1.71
C GLU A 77 -18.80 -26.26 2.73
N LEU A 78 -17.55 -26.34 2.26
CA LEU A 78 -16.37 -26.16 3.11
C LEU A 78 -16.31 -24.75 3.73
N ILE A 79 -16.54 -23.70 2.94
CA ILE A 79 -16.58 -22.30 3.40
C ILE A 79 -17.64 -22.14 4.50
N ARG A 80 -18.84 -22.69 4.29
CA ARG A 80 -19.94 -22.65 5.27
C ARG A 80 -19.54 -23.35 6.56
N MET A 81 -18.95 -24.54 6.46
CA MET A 81 -18.51 -25.33 7.61
C MET A 81 -17.43 -24.62 8.43
N VAL A 82 -16.38 -24.11 7.77
CA VAL A 82 -15.29 -23.36 8.42
C VAL A 82 -15.82 -22.08 9.07
N THR A 83 -16.70 -21.36 8.38
CA THR A 83 -17.33 -20.13 8.90
C THR A 83 -18.13 -20.42 10.17
N GLU A 84 -18.91 -21.50 10.17
CA GLU A 84 -19.73 -21.89 11.31
C GLU A 84 -18.90 -22.40 12.48
N ALA A 85 -17.82 -23.16 12.19
CA ALA A 85 -16.85 -23.55 13.20
C ALA A 85 -16.24 -22.32 13.88
N HIS A 86 -15.83 -21.31 13.10
CA HIS A 86 -15.29 -20.07 13.62
C HIS A 86 -16.32 -19.29 14.44
N ARG A 87 -17.56 -19.14 13.96
CA ARG A 87 -18.62 -18.42 14.69
C ARG A 87 -18.90 -19.04 16.07
N HIS A 88 -18.88 -20.36 16.16
CA HIS A 88 -19.10 -21.07 17.42
C HIS A 88 -17.94 -20.99 18.41
N THR A 89 -16.72 -20.82 17.93
CA THR A 89 -15.52 -20.82 18.79
C THR A 89 -14.91 -19.43 18.96
N ASN A 90 -15.33 -18.43 18.20
CA ASN A 90 -14.87 -17.06 18.39
C ASN A 90 -15.58 -16.40 19.58
N ALA A 91 -14.80 -15.88 20.52
CA ALA A 91 -15.34 -15.24 21.71
C ALA A 91 -16.01 -13.90 21.37
N GLN A 92 -17.15 -13.62 22.01
CA GLN A 92 -17.87 -12.34 21.98
C GLN A 92 -18.50 -11.90 20.64
N GLY A 93 -18.15 -12.55 19.53
CA GLY A 93 -18.79 -12.34 18.23
C GLY A 93 -18.85 -10.86 17.81
N PRO A 94 -19.95 -10.38 17.20
CA PRO A 94 -20.05 -9.00 16.72
C PRO A 94 -20.08 -7.95 17.84
N HIS A 95 -20.31 -8.35 19.10
CA HIS A 95 -20.45 -7.46 20.25
C HIS A 95 -19.14 -7.27 21.03
N TRP A 96 -18.00 -7.72 20.51
CA TRP A 96 -16.70 -7.63 21.18
C TRP A 96 -16.34 -6.19 21.56
N LYS A 97 -16.71 -5.20 20.73
CA LYS A 97 -16.42 -3.77 21.00
C LYS A 97 -17.11 -3.27 22.26
N GLN A 98 -18.32 -3.74 22.54
CA GLN A 98 -19.10 -3.36 23.72
C GLN A 98 -18.71 -4.18 24.95
N LYS A 99 -18.23 -5.43 24.76
CA LYS A 99 -17.89 -6.34 25.85
C LYS A 99 -16.43 -6.26 26.31
N ARG A 100 -15.52 -5.74 25.48
CA ARG A 100 -14.10 -5.59 25.84
C ARG A 100 -13.94 -4.59 26.99
N LYS A 101 -12.99 -4.88 27.88
CA LYS A 101 -12.49 -3.94 28.89
C LYS A 101 -11.07 -3.56 28.51
N PHE A 102 -10.70 -2.32 28.77
CA PHE A 102 -9.31 -1.87 28.61
C PHE A 102 -8.47 -2.43 29.76
N LEU A 103 -7.22 -2.75 29.46
CA LEU A 103 -6.23 -3.04 30.50
C LEU A 103 -5.97 -1.73 31.27
N PRO A 104 -5.95 -1.75 32.62
CA PRO A 104 -5.61 -0.58 33.43
C PRO A 104 -4.28 0.04 33.00
N GLU A 105 -4.21 1.38 33.00
CA GLU A 105 -3.06 2.12 32.45
C GLU A 105 -1.77 1.88 33.24
N ASP A 106 -1.86 1.58 34.53
CA ASP A 106 -0.75 1.28 35.44
C ASP A 106 -0.05 -0.06 35.15
N ILE A 107 -0.73 -1.00 34.49
CA ILE A 107 -0.19 -2.31 34.12
C ILE A 107 0.61 -2.21 32.82
N GLY A 108 1.84 -2.73 32.79
CA GLY A 108 2.70 -2.72 31.61
C GLY A 108 3.68 -1.53 31.53
N GLN A 109 3.75 -0.72 32.59
CA GLN A 109 4.64 0.44 32.67
C GLN A 109 6.02 0.11 33.25
N SER A 110 6.21 -1.05 33.89
CA SER A 110 7.41 -1.39 34.67
C SER A 110 8.06 -2.70 34.20
N PRO A 111 8.72 -2.70 33.03
CA PRO A 111 9.28 -3.92 32.48
C PRO A 111 10.61 -4.30 33.19
N ALA A 112 10.67 -5.51 33.73
CA ALA A 112 11.85 -6.05 34.39
C ALA A 112 12.91 -6.48 33.35
N PRO A 113 14.21 -6.30 33.64
CA PRO A 113 15.27 -6.76 32.75
C PRO A 113 15.21 -8.28 32.61
N THR A 114 15.18 -8.78 31.39
CA THR A 114 15.38 -10.20 31.09
C THR A 114 16.78 -10.42 30.50
N SER A 115 17.19 -11.68 30.36
CA SER A 115 18.51 -12.07 29.84
C SER A 115 18.69 -11.68 28.36
N ASP A 116 17.59 -11.56 27.62
CA ASP A 116 17.57 -11.00 26.27
C ASP A 116 17.12 -9.54 26.38
N ASN A 117 17.57 -8.67 25.46
CA ASN A 117 17.30 -7.21 25.50
C ASN A 117 15.80 -6.81 25.53
N ASP A 118 14.88 -7.77 25.51
CA ASP A 118 13.45 -7.58 25.68
C ASP A 118 13.07 -7.62 27.16
N LYS A 119 12.72 -6.47 27.72
CA LYS A 119 12.25 -6.37 29.11
C LYS A 119 10.79 -6.86 29.20
N VAL A 120 10.47 -7.64 30.22
CA VAL A 120 9.12 -8.21 30.44
C VAL A 120 8.51 -7.62 31.71
N ASP A 121 7.31 -7.05 31.59
CA ASP A 121 6.51 -6.67 32.75
C ASP A 121 5.75 -7.91 33.26
N LEU A 122 6.11 -8.36 34.47
CA LEU A 122 5.57 -9.59 35.06
C LEU A 122 4.09 -9.46 35.43
N GLU A 123 3.62 -8.24 35.74
CA GLU A 123 2.22 -7.98 36.07
C GLU A 123 1.36 -8.04 34.80
N ALA A 124 1.80 -7.38 33.73
CA ALA A 124 1.14 -7.47 32.42
C ALA A 124 1.16 -8.91 31.89
N PHE A 125 2.28 -9.63 32.03
CA PHE A 125 2.39 -11.03 31.65
C PHE A 125 1.39 -11.92 32.41
N SER A 126 1.23 -11.69 33.71
CA SER A 126 0.22 -12.39 34.53
C SER A 126 -1.20 -12.15 34.01
N GLU A 127 -1.56 -10.91 33.68
CA GLU A 127 -2.88 -10.60 33.08
C GLU A 127 -3.10 -11.31 31.75
N PHE A 128 -2.09 -11.37 30.87
CA PHE A 128 -2.21 -12.08 29.60
C PHE A 128 -2.33 -13.60 29.77
N THR A 129 -1.57 -14.21 30.68
CA THR A 129 -1.65 -15.66 30.93
C THR A 129 -3.01 -16.09 31.48
N LYS A 130 -3.71 -15.23 32.23
CA LYS A 130 -5.09 -15.50 32.69
C LYS A 130 -6.08 -15.70 31.53
N ILE A 131 -5.89 -15.01 30.41
CA ILE A 131 -6.81 -15.07 29.25
C ILE A 131 -6.31 -15.98 28.12
N ILE A 132 -5.03 -16.40 28.15
CA ILE A 132 -4.43 -17.18 27.07
C ILE A 132 -4.97 -18.61 27.00
N THR A 133 -5.17 -19.27 28.15
CA THR A 133 -5.60 -20.68 28.18
C THR A 133 -6.99 -20.87 27.54
N PRO A 134 -8.01 -20.05 27.85
CA PRO A 134 -9.29 -20.11 27.13
C PRO A 134 -9.16 -19.74 25.64
N ALA A 135 -8.23 -18.87 25.27
CA ALA A 135 -8.00 -18.51 23.87
C ALA A 135 -7.42 -19.69 23.07
N ILE A 136 -6.42 -20.37 23.61
CA ILE A 136 -5.82 -21.59 23.02
C ILE A 136 -6.89 -22.68 22.88
N THR A 137 -7.70 -22.88 23.93
CA THR A 137 -8.78 -23.88 23.92
C THR A 137 -9.75 -23.64 22.77
N ARG A 138 -10.14 -22.38 22.51
CA ARG A 138 -11.02 -22.02 21.38
C ARG A 138 -10.41 -22.34 20.01
N VAL A 139 -9.08 -22.22 19.85
CA VAL A 139 -8.39 -22.61 18.61
C VAL A 139 -8.42 -24.13 18.42
N VAL A 140 -8.19 -24.89 19.50
CA VAL A 140 -8.28 -26.35 19.47
C VAL A 140 -9.72 -26.79 19.15
N ASP A 141 -10.72 -26.18 19.79
CA ASP A 141 -12.13 -26.47 19.55
C ASP A 141 -12.57 -26.10 18.12
N PHE A 142 -11.98 -25.06 17.54
CA PHE A 142 -12.18 -24.72 16.13
C PHE A 142 -11.65 -25.83 15.23
N ALA A 143 -10.41 -26.28 15.44
CA ALA A 143 -9.79 -27.33 14.64
C ALA A 143 -10.58 -28.64 14.73
N LYS A 144 -11.07 -29.01 15.91
CA LYS A 144 -11.92 -30.20 16.12
C LYS A 144 -13.26 -30.17 15.37
N LYS A 145 -13.72 -28.99 14.94
CA LYS A 145 -14.96 -28.83 14.17
C LYS A 145 -14.75 -28.91 12.66
N LEU A 146 -13.51 -29.03 12.20
CA LEU A 146 -13.19 -29.22 10.79
C LEU A 146 -13.01 -30.72 10.49
N PRO A 147 -13.37 -31.16 9.28
CA PRO A 147 -13.27 -32.56 8.83
C PRO A 147 -11.84 -32.97 8.54
#